data_AF-A0A7Z9Y9B2-F1
#
_entry.id   AF-A0A7Z9Y9B2-F1
#
_cell.length_a   1.000
_cell.length_b   1.000
_cell.length_c   1.000
_cell.angle_alpha   90.00
_cell.angle_beta   90.00
_cell.angle_gamma   90.00
#
_symmetry.space_group_name_H-M   'P 1'
#
loop_
_entity.id
_entity.type
_entity.pdbx_description
1 polymer ?
#
loop_
_entity_poly.entity_id
_entity_poly.type
_entity_poly.pdbx_seq_one_letter_code
_entity_poly.pdbx_strand_id
1 'polypeptide(L)'
;MAERDFQRQATGKLSGKKSVVIIAPTGLGKTRAALLPFMGKTNEEMILNTRLIYSLPLRALAKGVIDECISLCPNSRPIAHHGDEPESKFFSERIIVTTVDQYFTAFAGAPLSWASHLSHAA
;
A
#
# COMPACT_ATOMS: atom_id res chain seq x y z
N MET A 1 10.76 10.77 -15.40
CA MET A 1 10.52 9.56 -16.23
C MET A 1 9.05 9.54 -16.62
N ALA A 2 8.74 9.38 -17.91
CA ALA A 2 7.35 9.34 -18.37
C ALA A 2 6.66 8.03 -17.92
N GLU A 3 5.39 8.13 -17.55
CA GLU A 3 4.56 7.00 -17.14
C GLU A 3 4.22 6.10 -18.34
N ARG A 4 4.42 4.78 -18.18
CA ARG A 4 4.14 3.77 -19.22
C ARG A 4 2.64 3.53 -19.36
N ASP A 5 2.20 3.06 -20.52
CA ASP A 5 0.76 2.88 -20.82
C ASP A 5 0.03 1.99 -19.81
N PHE A 6 0.65 0.89 -19.36
CA PHE A 6 0.03 0.01 -18.37
C PHE A 6 -0.13 0.68 -17.00
N GLN A 7 0.77 1.62 -16.65
CA GLN A 7 0.70 2.39 -15.41
C GLN A 7 -0.46 3.39 -15.51
N ARG A 8 -0.59 4.11 -16.64
CA ARG A 8 -1.73 5.01 -16.90
C ARG A 8 -3.07 4.28 -16.84
N GLN A 9 -3.15 3.09 -17.44
CA GLN A 9 -4.35 2.25 -17.41
C GLN A 9 -4.68 1.77 -15.99
N ALA A 10 -3.67 1.36 -15.21
CA ALA A 10 -3.85 0.98 -13.81
C ALA A 10 -4.37 2.15 -13.00
N THR A 11 -3.75 3.33 -13.14
CA THR A 11 -4.17 4.57 -12.49
C THR A 11 -5.62 4.91 -12.82
N GLY A 12 -6.01 4.93 -14.10
CA GLY A 12 -7.38 5.23 -14.50
C GLY A 12 -8.42 4.25 -13.92
N LYS A 13 -8.11 2.94 -13.92
CA LYS A 13 -9.01 1.91 -13.36
C LYS A 13 -9.11 1.98 -11.83
N LEU A 14 -7.99 2.19 -11.14
CA LEU A 14 -7.94 2.30 -9.68
C LEU A 14 -8.62 3.58 -9.19
N SER A 15 -8.43 4.72 -9.88
CA SER A 15 -9.17 5.95 -9.63
C SER A 15 -10.68 5.79 -9.84
N GLY A 16 -11.09 4.90 -10.75
CA GLY A 16 -12.47 4.47 -10.93
C GLY A 16 -12.98 3.49 -9.87
N LYS A 17 -12.24 3.26 -8.77
CA LYS A 17 -12.55 2.31 -7.68
C LYS A 17 -12.73 0.86 -8.13
N LYS A 18 -12.05 0.46 -9.21
CA LYS A 18 -12.08 -0.92 -9.71
C LYS A 18 -10.89 -1.70 -9.17
N SER A 19 -11.10 -2.98 -8.86
CA SER A 19 -10.01 -3.92 -8.60
C SER A 19 -9.24 -4.19 -9.90
N VAL A 20 -7.91 -4.17 -9.83
CA VAL A 20 -7.04 -4.30 -11.00
C VAL A 20 -5.98 -5.37 -10.74
N VAL A 21 -5.79 -6.26 -11.73
CA VAL A 21 -4.63 -7.14 -11.81
C VAL A 21 -3.63 -6.53 -12.80
N ILE A 22 -2.45 -6.16 -12.31
CA ILE A 22 -1.39 -5.53 -13.12
C ILE A 22 -0.39 -6.61 -13.53
N ILE A 23 -0.33 -6.90 -14.85
CA ILE A 23 0.58 -7.91 -15.42
C ILE A 23 1.63 -7.18 -16.26
N ALA A 24 2.89 -7.28 -15.85
CA ALA A 24 4.04 -6.78 -16.62
C ALA A 24 5.33 -7.52 -16.22
N PRO A 25 6.39 -7.54 -17.05
CA PRO A 25 7.72 -8.02 -16.68
C PRO A 25 8.32 -7.33 -15.44
N THR A 26 9.24 -8.00 -14.74
CA THR A 26 10.00 -7.41 -13.62
C THR A 26 10.85 -6.24 -14.11
N GLY A 27 11.11 -5.26 -13.23
CA GLY A 27 11.83 -4.04 -13.60
C GLY A 27 11.03 -2.99 -14.40
N LEU A 28 9.81 -3.31 -14.87
CA LEU A 28 8.99 -2.34 -15.62
C LEU A 28 8.17 -1.37 -14.75
N GLY A 29 8.34 -1.40 -13.42
CA GLY A 29 7.65 -0.45 -12.53
C GLY A 29 6.22 -0.86 -12.18
N LYS A 30 5.98 -2.15 -11.96
CA LYS A 30 4.70 -2.69 -11.44
C LYS A 30 4.33 -2.08 -10.08
N THR A 31 5.31 -2.01 -9.17
CA THR A 31 5.14 -1.42 -7.83
C THR A 31 4.65 0.02 -7.95
N ARG A 32 5.32 0.82 -8.78
CA ARG A 32 4.90 2.20 -9.05
C ARG A 32 3.48 2.30 -9.57
N ALA A 33 3.09 1.42 -10.51
CA ALA A 33 1.74 1.37 -11.06
C ALA A 33 0.67 1.12 -9.99
N ALA A 34 0.96 0.25 -9.02
CA ALA A 34 0.05 -0.07 -7.92
C ALA A 34 -0.01 1.05 -6.87
N LEU A 35 1.10 1.74 -6.62
CA LEU A 35 1.21 2.77 -5.58
C LEU A 35 0.70 4.15 -6.03
N LEU A 36 0.94 4.54 -7.28
CA LEU A 36 0.64 5.87 -7.82
C LEU A 36 -0.74 6.42 -7.41
N PRO A 37 -1.85 5.64 -7.49
CA PRO A 37 -3.19 6.13 -7.15
C PRO A 37 -3.40 6.45 -5.67
N PHE A 38 -2.53 5.95 -4.78
CA PHE A 38 -2.57 6.16 -3.33
C PHE A 38 -1.61 7.27 -2.87
N MET A 39 -0.72 7.73 -3.76
CA MET A 39 0.38 8.66 -3.45
C MET A 39 0.13 10.10 -3.96
N GLY A 40 -1.14 10.49 -4.13
CA GLY A 40 -1.53 11.80 -4.69
C GLY A 40 -0.88 13.01 -4.00
N LYS A 41 -0.73 14.11 -4.77
CA LYS A 41 -0.03 15.33 -4.33
C LYS A 41 -0.95 16.37 -3.68
N THR A 42 -2.26 16.28 -3.88
CA THR A 42 -3.26 17.24 -3.38
C THR A 42 -4.50 16.50 -2.85
N ASN A 43 -5.19 17.11 -1.87
CA ASN A 43 -6.39 16.55 -1.25
C ASN A 43 -7.55 16.31 -2.24
N GLU A 44 -7.59 17.00 -3.38
CA GLU A 44 -8.64 16.86 -4.40
C GLU A 44 -8.36 15.74 -5.42
N GLU A 45 -7.08 15.38 -5.65
CA GLU A 45 -6.68 14.26 -6.53
C GLU A 45 -6.56 12.91 -5.77
N MET A 46 -6.69 12.96 -4.44
CA MET A 46 -6.52 11.83 -3.55
C MET A 46 -7.83 11.05 -3.39
N ILE A 47 -8.17 10.23 -4.39
CA ILE A 47 -9.43 9.47 -4.43
C ILE A 47 -9.44 8.28 -3.44
N LEU A 48 -8.26 7.74 -3.06
CA LEU A 48 -8.11 6.54 -2.22
C LEU A 48 -7.41 6.83 -0.89
N ASN A 49 -7.63 8.03 -0.34
CA ASN A 49 -6.82 8.59 0.73
C ASN A 49 -7.00 8.00 2.14
N THR A 50 -7.74 6.90 2.28
CA THR A 50 -8.08 6.34 3.60
C THR A 50 -6.89 5.61 4.20
N ARG A 51 -6.47 4.49 3.59
CA ARG A 51 -5.31 3.69 4.01
C ARG A 51 -4.81 2.82 2.87
N LEU A 52 -3.52 2.48 2.89
CA LEU A 52 -2.85 1.52 2.03
C LEU A 52 -2.21 0.42 2.88
N ILE A 53 -2.61 -0.82 2.65
CA ILE A 53 -1.92 -2.01 3.14
C ILE A 53 -1.26 -2.68 1.94
N TYR A 54 0.07 -2.68 1.89
CA TYR A 54 0.84 -3.33 0.85
C TYR A 54 1.44 -4.63 1.40
N SER A 55 0.83 -5.76 1.06
CA SER A 55 1.26 -7.08 1.55
C SER A 55 2.25 -7.75 0.60
N LEU A 56 3.32 -8.31 1.16
CA LEU A 56 4.45 -8.92 0.45
C LEU A 56 4.64 -10.38 0.87
N PRO A 57 5.09 -11.26 -0.04
CA PRO A 57 5.43 -12.64 0.32
C PRO A 57 6.76 -12.76 1.08
N LEU A 58 7.66 -11.78 0.95
CA LEU A 58 9.00 -11.81 1.54
C LEU A 58 9.35 -10.47 2.21
N ARG A 59 9.92 -10.56 3.42
CA ARG A 59 10.36 -9.39 4.22
C ARG A 59 11.38 -8.52 3.49
N ALA A 60 12.33 -9.13 2.79
CA ALA A 60 13.38 -8.43 2.05
C ALA A 60 12.86 -7.47 0.96
N LEU A 61 11.60 -7.60 0.54
CA LEU A 61 10.97 -6.72 -0.45
C LEU A 61 10.42 -5.43 0.17
N ALA A 62 10.23 -5.37 1.50
CA ALA A 62 9.56 -4.26 2.17
C ALA A 62 10.30 -2.94 1.96
N LYS A 63 11.62 -2.93 2.14
CA LYS A 63 12.47 -1.75 1.95
C LYS A 63 12.28 -1.13 0.56
N GLY A 64 12.29 -1.94 -0.50
CA GLY A 64 12.12 -1.44 -1.86
C GLY A 64 10.75 -0.79 -2.11
N VAL A 65 9.70 -1.27 -1.45
CA VAL A 65 8.35 -0.66 -1.53
C VAL A 65 8.30 0.64 -0.73
N ILE A 66 8.91 0.68 0.46
CA ILE A 66 9.02 1.89 1.30
C ILE A 66 9.75 3.00 0.52
N ASP A 67 10.89 2.68 -0.09
CA ASP A 67 11.67 3.62 -0.89
C ASP A 67 10.85 4.16 -2.07
N GLU A 68 10.05 3.32 -2.74
CA GLU A 68 9.16 3.75 -3.82
C GLU A 68 8.03 4.66 -3.31
N CYS A 69 7.43 4.38 -2.15
CA CYS A 69 6.44 5.25 -1.51
C CYS A 69 7.02 6.64 -1.22
N ILE A 70 8.21 6.70 -0.62
CA ILE A 70 8.91 7.96 -0.31
C ILE A 70 9.29 8.71 -1.61
N SER A 71 9.74 7.98 -2.63
CA SER A 71 10.04 8.55 -3.96
C SER A 71 8.80 9.18 -4.62
N LEU A 72 7.64 8.52 -4.51
CA LEU A 72 6.39 9.00 -5.08
C LEU A 72 5.79 10.17 -4.29
N CYS A 73 5.85 10.12 -2.97
CA CYS A 73 5.34 11.12 -2.06
C CYS A 73 6.30 11.24 -0.86
N PRO A 74 7.21 12.23 -0.86
CA PRO A 74 8.23 12.38 0.19
C PRO A 74 7.66 12.51 1.62
N ASN A 75 6.42 12.96 1.75
CA ASN A 75 5.74 13.15 3.03
C ASN A 75 4.87 11.94 3.45
N SER A 76 4.90 10.82 2.72
CA SER A 76 3.97 9.70 2.89
C SER A 76 4.13 8.88 4.17
N ARG A 77 5.28 8.99 4.87
CA ARG A 77 5.58 8.28 6.15
C ARG A 77 5.11 6.81 6.17
N PRO A 78 5.53 5.97 5.20
CA PRO A 78 5.21 4.55 5.21
C PRO A 78 5.92 3.83 6.37
N ILE A 79 5.29 2.79 6.91
CA ILE A 79 5.82 1.98 8.01
C ILE A 79 6.00 0.53 7.57
N ALA A 80 7.10 -0.11 8.00
CA ALA A 80 7.32 -1.54 7.83
C ALA A 80 6.65 -2.31 8.97
N HIS A 81 5.90 -3.37 8.65
CA HIS A 81 5.38 -4.28 9.68
C HIS A 81 5.63 -5.73 9.26
N HIS A 82 6.70 -6.32 9.75
CA HIS A 82 7.04 -7.73 9.52
C HIS A 82 7.68 -8.36 10.77
N GLY A 83 7.90 -9.69 10.77
CA GLY A 83 8.35 -10.42 11.96
C GLY A 83 9.62 -9.88 12.68
N ASP A 84 10.53 -9.22 11.97
CA ASP A 84 11.73 -8.59 12.57
C ASP A 84 11.53 -7.12 12.97
N GLU A 85 10.44 -6.49 12.52
CA GLU A 85 10.20 -5.05 12.62
C GLU A 85 8.67 -4.81 12.72
N PRO A 86 8.09 -4.94 13.93
CA PRO A 86 6.66 -4.74 14.15
C PRO A 86 6.39 -3.26 14.50
N GLU A 87 6.73 -2.33 13.60
CA GLU A 87 6.66 -0.89 13.91
C GLU A 87 5.22 -0.38 14.11
N SER A 88 4.25 -1.07 13.54
CA SER A 88 2.82 -0.80 13.82
C SER A 88 2.28 -1.69 14.93
N LYS A 89 1.75 -1.09 15.99
CA LYS A 89 1.05 -1.81 17.08
C LYS A 89 -0.40 -2.14 16.76
N PHE A 90 -1.05 -1.31 15.94
CA PHE A 90 -2.50 -1.33 15.74
C PHE A 90 -2.92 -1.30 14.26
N PHE A 91 -1.98 -1.39 13.33
CA PHE A 91 -2.22 -1.20 11.88
C PHE A 91 -2.96 0.11 11.58
N SER A 92 -2.63 1.17 12.33
CA SER A 92 -3.37 2.43 12.31
C SER A 92 -2.81 3.46 11.33
N GLU A 93 -1.60 3.23 10.82
CA GLU A 93 -0.90 4.14 9.94
C GLU A 93 -1.51 4.17 8.55
N ARG A 94 -1.32 5.31 7.86
CA ARG A 94 -1.90 5.53 6.53
C ARG A 94 -1.36 4.55 5.50
N ILE A 95 -0.06 4.24 5.57
CA ILE A 95 0.62 3.34 4.63
C ILE A 95 1.41 2.32 5.43
N ILE A 96 1.01 1.06 5.31
CA ILE A 96 1.65 -0.07 5.96
C ILE A 96 2.16 -1.01 4.88
N VAL A 97 3.46 -1.27 4.89
CA VAL A 97 4.10 -2.30 4.07
C VAL A 97 4.34 -3.50 4.98
N THR A 98 3.68 -4.61 4.69
CA THR A 98 3.66 -5.78 5.58
C THR A 98 3.89 -7.07 4.83
N THR A 99 4.04 -8.16 5.57
CA THR A 99 4.08 -9.51 5.00
C THR A 99 2.70 -10.18 5.11
N VAL A 100 2.44 -11.16 4.26
CA VAL A 100 1.15 -11.86 4.21
C VAL A 100 0.78 -12.47 5.56
N ASP A 101 1.74 -13.11 6.23
CA ASP A 101 1.55 -13.72 7.55
C ASP A 101 1.24 -12.69 8.64
N GLN A 102 1.93 -11.55 8.66
CA GLN A 102 1.65 -10.50 9.64
C GLN A 102 0.31 -9.81 9.38
N TYR A 103 -0.07 -9.61 8.12
CA TYR A 103 -1.41 -9.10 7.79
C TYR A 103 -2.50 -10.04 8.32
N PHE A 104 -2.39 -11.36 8.07
CA PHE A 104 -3.36 -12.32 8.60
C PHE A 104 -3.38 -12.36 10.13
N THR A 105 -2.21 -12.26 10.76
CA THR A 105 -2.10 -12.20 12.23
C THR A 105 -2.81 -10.96 12.78
N ALA A 106 -2.61 -9.80 12.16
CA ALA A 106 -3.27 -8.55 12.54
C ALA A 106 -4.78 -8.60 12.34
N PHE A 107 -5.23 -9.18 11.22
CA PHE A 107 -6.66 -9.41 10.94
C PHE A 107 -7.30 -10.33 11.98
N ALA A 108 -6.71 -11.48 12.26
CA ALA A 108 -7.25 -12.46 13.21
C ALA A 108 -7.19 -11.96 14.67
N GLY A 109 -6.20 -11.14 15.00
CA GLY A 109 -6.01 -10.58 16.34
C GLY A 109 -6.82 -9.32 16.63
N ALA A 110 -7.53 -8.76 15.65
CA ALA A 110 -8.30 -7.52 15.83
C ALA A 110 -9.53 -7.75 16.73
N PRO A 111 -9.68 -7.00 17.86
CA PRO A 111 -10.86 -7.08 18.70
C PRO A 111 -12.14 -6.72 17.94
N LEU A 112 -13.19 -7.52 18.08
CA LEU A 112 -14.50 -7.27 17.46
C LEU A 112 -15.14 -5.92 17.88
N SER A 113 -14.71 -5.36 19.02
CA SER A 113 -15.16 -4.07 19.54
C SER A 113 -14.42 -2.88 18.95
N TRP A 114 -13.36 -3.07 18.16
CA TRP A 114 -12.76 -1.98 17.42
C TRP A 114 -13.78 -1.44 16.43
N ALA A 115 -14.04 -0.12 16.53
CA ALA A 115 -14.93 0.57 15.62
C ALA A 115 -14.48 0.30 14.18
N SER A 116 -15.43 0.23 13.24
CA SER A 116 -15.18 -0.16 11.84
C SER A 116 -14.01 0.58 11.18
N HIS A 117 -13.71 1.81 11.62
CA HIS A 117 -12.57 2.62 11.15
C HIS A 117 -11.16 2.20 11.66
N LEU A 118 -11.09 1.34 12.69
CA LEU A 118 -9.85 0.80 13.27
C LEU A 118 -9.65 -0.66 12.86
N SER A 119 -10.72 -1.37 12.51
CA SER A 119 -10.73 -2.80 12.17
C SER A 119 -10.34 -3.15 10.73
N HIS A 120 -9.89 -2.19 9.91
CA HIS A 120 -9.69 -2.37 8.44
C HIS A 120 -8.59 -3.34 7.99
N ALA A 121 -8.02 -4.16 8.88
CA ALA A 121 -7.43 -5.41 8.42
C ALA A 121 -8.51 -6.41 7.98
N ALA A 122 -9.78 -6.19 8.37
CA ALA A 122 -10.97 -6.95 8.06
C ALA A 122 -11.80 -6.39 6.90
#